data_AF-A0A5R9GSB9-F1
#
_entry.id   AF-A0A5R9GSB9-F1
#
_cell.length_a   1.000
_cell.length_b   1.000
_cell.length_c   1.000
_cell.angle_alpha   90.00
_cell.angle_beta   90.00
_cell.angle_gamma   90.00
#
_symmetry.space_group_name_H-M   'P 1'
#
loop_
_entity.id
_entity.type
_entity.pdbx_description
1 polymer ?
#
loop_
_entity_poly.entity_id
_entity_poly.type
_entity_poly.pdbx_seq_one_letter_code
_entity_poly.pdbx_strand_id
1 'polypeptide(L)'
;MPLSEGTIRSARIPHGKNQLKISDGGGLYLLIKPSGRYWKLAYRFGGKQKSLALGVYPDVGLDAARERREAAKRLLASNIDPGYVRQQERYAQRMMSVVAATAVVAPPPPEEPIAASVGDEAVAAVENTPINAVPASLESSEQQRLEDRRLRILQQLIRANGYMTNEYLLQQGLDTTGHKISFDRLRTDLAWLSEQQVIRLETSDVWVATLTRHGLEVVEGRLWVPAIRRPEPAA
;
A
#
# COMPACT_ATOMS: atom_id res chain seq x y z
N MET A 1 -12.71 -7.33 32.45
CA MET A 1 -11.59 -7.47 33.40
C MET A 1 -10.31 -7.65 32.60
N PRO A 2 -9.22 -6.94 32.94
CA PRO A 2 -7.92 -7.13 32.31
C PRO A 2 -7.35 -8.52 32.62
N LEU A 3 -6.64 -9.11 31.66
CA LEU A 3 -5.98 -10.40 31.85
C LEU A 3 -4.74 -10.24 32.75
N SER A 4 -4.47 -11.28 33.53
CA SER A 4 -3.21 -11.46 34.27
C SER A 4 -2.44 -12.65 33.70
N GLU A 5 -1.12 -12.65 33.86
CA GLU A 5 -0.27 -13.73 33.34
C GLU A 5 -0.57 -15.08 34.01
N GLY A 6 -0.90 -15.08 35.30
CA GLY A 6 -1.34 -16.28 36.02
C GLY A 6 -2.60 -16.90 35.43
N THR A 7 -3.60 -16.07 35.09
CA THR A 7 -4.84 -16.51 34.44
C THR A 7 -4.58 -17.10 33.05
N ILE A 8 -3.63 -16.52 32.30
CA ILE A 8 -3.25 -17.01 30.96
C ILE A 8 -2.57 -18.39 31.05
N ARG A 9 -1.68 -18.60 32.02
CA ARG A 9 -0.95 -19.86 32.19
C ARG A 9 -1.87 -21.00 32.62
N SER A 10 -2.81 -20.74 33.53
CA SER A 10 -3.76 -21.74 34.05
C SER A 10 -4.93 -22.02 33.12
N ALA A 11 -5.23 -21.12 32.17
CA ALA A 11 -6.34 -21.30 31.24
C ALA A 11 -6.22 -22.58 30.40
N ARG A 12 -7.29 -23.36 30.37
CA ARG A 12 -7.44 -24.58 29.58
C ARG A 12 -8.80 -24.59 28.90
N ILE A 13 -8.88 -25.29 27.76
CA ILE A 13 -10.13 -25.41 27.02
C ILE A 13 -11.08 -26.29 27.85
N PRO A 14 -12.31 -25.84 28.16
CA PRO A 14 -13.28 -26.65 28.89
C PRO A 14 -13.61 -27.95 28.14
N HIS A 15 -13.93 -29.01 28.89
CA HIS A 15 -14.33 -30.30 28.32
C HIS A 15 -15.53 -30.11 27.36
N GLY A 16 -15.47 -30.73 26.19
CA GLY A 16 -16.50 -30.61 25.13
C GLY A 16 -16.43 -29.33 24.28
N LYS A 17 -15.44 -28.44 24.48
CA LYS A 17 -15.21 -27.27 23.61
C LYS A 17 -13.92 -27.42 22.81
N ASN A 18 -13.91 -26.82 21.62
CA ASN A 18 -12.73 -26.83 20.73
C ASN A 18 -11.88 -25.55 20.85
N GLN A 19 -12.36 -24.54 21.59
CA GLN A 19 -11.63 -23.30 21.82
C GLN A 19 -12.13 -22.57 23.08
N LEU A 20 -11.24 -21.79 23.69
CA LEU A 20 -11.55 -20.86 24.77
C LEU A 20 -11.12 -19.44 24.38
N LYS A 21 -12.02 -18.47 24.52
CA LYS A 21 -11.76 -17.06 24.29
C LYS A 21 -11.73 -16.33 25.63
N ILE A 22 -10.64 -15.62 25.93
CA ILE A 22 -10.50 -14.84 27.16
C ILE A 22 -10.18 -13.39 26.80
N SER A 23 -11.03 -12.47 27.24
CA SER A 23 -10.92 -11.04 26.89
C SER A 23 -9.96 -10.31 27.82
N ASP A 24 -9.05 -9.48 27.28
CA ASP A 24 -8.23 -8.51 28.03
C ASP A 24 -8.89 -7.12 28.08
N GLY A 25 -9.78 -6.82 27.12
CA GLY A 25 -10.43 -5.51 26.99
C GLY A 25 -9.94 -4.70 25.79
N GLY A 26 -10.73 -3.69 25.40
CA GLY A 26 -10.45 -2.88 24.21
C GLY A 26 -10.43 -3.68 22.90
N GLY A 27 -11.18 -4.78 22.84
CA GLY A 27 -11.23 -5.70 21.71
C GLY A 27 -10.13 -6.77 21.69
N LEU A 28 -9.10 -6.68 22.56
CA LEU A 28 -8.04 -7.69 22.68
C LEU A 28 -8.52 -8.92 23.45
N TYR A 29 -8.20 -10.09 22.94
CA TYR A 29 -8.47 -11.37 23.58
C TYR A 29 -7.42 -12.42 23.24
N LEU A 30 -7.24 -13.37 24.14
CA LEU A 30 -6.50 -14.59 23.91
C LEU A 30 -7.44 -15.68 23.39
N LEU A 31 -7.13 -16.27 22.25
CA LEU A 31 -7.82 -17.42 21.70
C LEU A 31 -6.97 -18.67 21.93
N ILE A 32 -7.47 -19.58 22.77
CA ILE A 32 -6.82 -20.86 23.08
C ILE A 32 -7.50 -21.93 22.24
N LYS A 33 -6.72 -22.60 21.40
CA LYS A 33 -7.11 -23.77 20.61
C LYS A 33 -6.19 -24.95 20.96
N PRO A 34 -6.55 -26.19 20.58
CA PRO A 34 -5.65 -27.34 20.71
C PRO A 34 -4.31 -27.10 20.01
N SER A 35 -4.32 -26.34 18.91
CA SER A 35 -3.13 -25.99 18.12
C SER A 35 -2.23 -24.95 18.77
N GLY A 36 -2.69 -24.21 19.78
CA GLY A 36 -1.90 -23.14 20.40
C GLY A 36 -2.74 -21.97 20.91
N ARG A 37 -2.04 -20.91 21.34
CA ARG A 37 -2.64 -19.71 21.94
C ARG A 37 -2.32 -18.48 21.11
N TYR A 38 -3.36 -17.76 20.70
CA TYR A 38 -3.24 -16.68 19.73
C TYR A 38 -3.79 -15.38 20.30
N TRP A 39 -2.98 -14.33 20.28
CA TRP A 39 -3.46 -12.98 20.53
C TRP A 39 -4.27 -12.50 19.34
N LYS A 40 -5.50 -12.04 19.58
CA LYS A 40 -6.38 -11.50 18.54
C LYS A 40 -7.05 -10.22 19.01
N LEU A 41 -7.30 -9.32 18.07
CA LEU A 41 -8.00 -8.07 18.28
C LEU A 41 -9.29 -8.08 17.45
N ALA A 42 -10.44 -7.99 18.09
CA ALA A 42 -11.71 -7.70 17.43
C ALA A 42 -11.86 -6.19 17.27
N TYR A 43 -12.19 -5.73 16.08
CA TYR A 43 -12.40 -4.32 15.75
C TYR A 43 -13.52 -4.16 14.73
N ARG A 44 -13.95 -2.92 14.49
CA ARG A 44 -14.88 -2.58 13.43
C ARG A 44 -14.22 -1.58 12.48
N PHE A 45 -14.43 -1.78 11.19
CA PHE A 45 -13.96 -0.87 10.15
C PHE A 45 -14.94 -0.92 8.98
N GLY A 46 -15.34 0.25 8.45
CA GLY A 46 -16.36 0.32 7.39
C GLY A 46 -17.67 -0.40 7.73
N GLY A 47 -18.15 -0.27 8.97
CA GLY A 47 -19.39 -0.92 9.46
C GLY A 47 -19.29 -2.42 9.74
N LYS A 48 -18.25 -3.10 9.24
CA LYS A 48 -18.05 -4.55 9.38
C LYS A 48 -17.18 -4.90 10.58
N GLN A 49 -17.51 -5.98 11.27
CA GLN A 49 -16.68 -6.52 12.35
C GLN A 49 -15.57 -7.39 11.77
N LYS A 50 -14.33 -7.10 12.16
CA LYS A 50 -13.12 -7.79 11.70
C LYS A 50 -12.28 -8.28 12.88
N SER A 51 -11.31 -9.14 12.58
CA SER A 51 -10.45 -9.79 13.58
C SER A 51 -9.01 -9.80 13.08
N LEU A 52 -8.10 -9.19 13.84
CA LEU A 52 -6.68 -9.10 13.55
C LEU A 52 -5.92 -10.10 14.43
N ALA A 53 -5.09 -10.95 13.85
CA ALA A 53 -4.11 -11.70 14.63
C ALA A 53 -3.01 -10.74 15.08
N LEU A 54 -2.61 -10.78 16.35
CA LEU A 54 -1.54 -9.95 16.91
C LEU A 54 -0.26 -10.74 17.19
N GLY A 55 -0.36 -12.05 17.42
CA GLY A 55 0.78 -12.89 17.74
C GLY A 55 0.39 -14.27 18.29
N VAL A 56 1.39 -15.09 18.56
CA VAL A 56 1.26 -16.38 19.24
C VAL A 56 1.89 -16.23 20.63
N TYR A 57 1.24 -16.78 21.65
CA TYR A 57 1.81 -16.87 23.00
C TYR A 57 2.53 -18.22 23.13
N PRO A 58 3.75 -18.29 23.72
CA PRO A 58 4.39 -17.28 24.56
C PRO A 58 5.32 -16.28 23.83
N ASP A 59 5.62 -16.48 22.54
CA ASP A 59 6.54 -15.62 21.76
C ASP A 59 6.17 -14.13 21.84
N VAL A 60 4.88 -13.84 21.95
CA VAL A 60 4.34 -12.52 22.19
C VAL A 60 3.70 -12.54 23.58
N GLY A 61 4.33 -11.83 24.52
CA GLY A 61 3.82 -11.63 25.87
C GLY A 61 2.57 -10.76 25.93
N LEU A 62 1.95 -10.67 27.11
CA LEU A 62 0.74 -9.87 27.33
C LEU A 62 0.99 -8.37 27.05
N ASP A 63 2.11 -7.83 27.50
CA ASP A 63 2.43 -6.41 27.33
C ASP A 63 2.67 -6.07 25.86
N ALA A 64 3.47 -6.88 25.16
CA ALA A 64 3.65 -6.74 23.71
C ALA A 64 2.32 -6.87 22.93
N ALA A 65 1.39 -7.72 23.38
CA ALA A 65 0.06 -7.81 22.78
C ALA A 65 -0.77 -6.53 23.01
N ARG A 66 -0.65 -5.88 24.17
CA ARG A 66 -1.28 -4.58 24.48
C ARG A 66 -0.67 -3.44 23.67
N GLU A 67 0.64 -3.40 23.51
CA GLU A 67 1.30 -2.42 22.65
C GLU A 67 0.82 -2.54 21.19
N ARG A 68 0.77 -3.77 20.67
CA ARG A 68 0.26 -4.04 19.32
C ARG A 68 -1.22 -3.68 19.17
N ARG A 69 -2.02 -3.82 20.24
CA ARG A 69 -3.41 -3.32 20.26
C ARG A 69 -3.44 -1.80 20.11
N GLU A 70 -2.63 -1.06 20.87
CA GLU A 70 -2.61 0.40 20.78
C GLU A 70 -2.08 0.89 19.42
N ALA A 71 -1.10 0.19 18.83
CA ALA A 71 -0.67 0.45 17.46
C ALA A 71 -1.81 0.25 16.44
N ALA A 72 -2.55 -0.87 16.53
CA ALA A 72 -3.69 -1.12 15.67
C ALA A 72 -4.83 -0.11 15.86
N LYS A 73 -5.07 0.36 17.10
CA LYS A 73 -6.05 1.42 17.37
C LYS A 73 -5.64 2.77 16.77
N ARG A 74 -4.35 3.12 16.79
CA ARG A 74 -3.84 4.32 16.13
C ARG A 74 -4.11 4.29 14.62
N LEU A 75 -3.91 3.14 13.97
CA LEU A 75 -4.25 2.97 12.56
C LEU A 75 -5.76 3.14 12.31
N LEU A 76 -6.61 2.55 13.16
CA LEU A 76 -8.07 2.71 13.05
C LEU A 76 -8.50 4.17 13.24
N ALA A 77 -7.86 4.92 14.14
CA ALA A 77 -8.13 6.34 14.35
C ALA A 77 -7.77 7.18 13.11
N SER A 78 -6.73 6.79 12.39
CA SER A 78 -6.36 7.36 11.08
C SER A 78 -7.20 6.81 9.91
N ASN A 79 -8.28 6.08 10.20
CA ASN A 79 -9.14 5.43 9.21
C ASN A 79 -8.40 4.42 8.29
N ILE A 80 -7.36 3.77 8.82
CA ILE A 80 -6.57 2.73 8.14
C ILE A 80 -6.93 1.37 8.74
N ASP A 81 -7.20 0.36 7.91
CA ASP A 81 -7.47 -1.01 8.34
C ASP A 81 -6.16 -1.71 8.79
N PRO A 82 -5.99 -2.08 10.07
CA PRO A 82 -4.78 -2.76 10.54
C PRO A 82 -4.61 -4.18 9.97
N GLY A 83 -5.71 -4.83 9.56
CA GLY A 83 -5.68 -6.14 8.90
C GLY A 83 -4.97 -6.08 7.57
N TYR A 84 -5.20 -4.99 6.83
CA TYR A 84 -4.56 -4.72 5.55
C TYR A 84 -3.06 -4.50 5.73
N VAL A 85 -2.63 -3.68 6.70
CA VAL A 85 -1.20 -3.43 6.99
C VAL A 85 -0.45 -4.73 7.31
N ARG A 86 -1.02 -5.62 8.15
CA ARG A 86 -0.37 -6.90 8.49
C ARG A 86 -0.33 -7.89 7.31
N GLN A 87 -1.35 -7.86 6.45
CA GLN A 87 -1.35 -8.65 5.21
C GLN A 87 -0.22 -8.19 4.28
N GLN A 88 0.02 -6.87 4.20
CA GLN A 88 1.11 -6.29 3.43
C GLN A 88 2.50 -6.72 3.92
N GLU A 89 2.74 -6.65 5.23
CA GLU A 89 4.01 -7.10 5.81
C GLU A 89 4.29 -8.58 5.52
N ARG A 90 3.27 -9.44 5.61
CA ARG A 90 3.39 -10.86 5.30
C ARG A 90 3.67 -11.13 3.83
N TYR A 91 3.04 -10.38 2.94
CA TYR A 91 3.26 -10.49 1.50
C TYR A 91 4.68 -10.05 1.14
N ALA A 92 5.14 -8.91 1.66
CA ALA A 92 6.51 -8.42 1.48
C ALA A 92 7.54 -9.43 2.00
N GLN A 93 7.34 -10.00 3.20
CA GLN A 93 8.22 -11.06 3.74
C GLN A 93 8.25 -12.31 2.85
N ARG A 94 7.10 -12.69 2.27
CA ARG A 94 7.02 -13.84 1.37
C ARG A 94 7.73 -13.57 0.04
N MET A 95 7.58 -12.39 -0.55
CA MET A 95 8.29 -12.00 -1.77
C MET A 95 9.80 -11.91 -1.55
N MET A 96 10.25 -11.35 -0.43
CA MET A 96 11.68 -11.30 -0.06
C MET A 96 12.29 -12.70 0.06
N SER A 97 11.49 -13.72 0.42
CA SER A 97 11.96 -15.11 0.50
C SER A 97 12.01 -15.85 -0.85
N VAL A 98 11.37 -15.32 -1.91
CA VAL A 98 11.28 -15.98 -3.24
C VAL A 98 12.43 -15.58 -4.17
N VAL A 99 13.22 -14.54 -3.85
CA VAL A 99 14.37 -14.12 -4.69
C VAL A 99 15.59 -15.07 -4.58
N ALA A 100 15.47 -16.20 -3.88
CA ALA A 100 16.51 -17.24 -3.79
C ALA A 100 16.35 -18.42 -4.77
N ALA A 101 15.37 -18.43 -5.68
CA ALA A 101 15.24 -19.49 -6.69
C ALA A 101 14.73 -18.97 -8.03
N THR A 102 15.57 -19.11 -9.05
CA THR A 102 15.38 -18.72 -10.46
C THR A 102 14.25 -19.51 -11.14
N ALA A 103 13.39 -18.85 -11.93
CA ALA A 103 12.98 -19.24 -13.31
C ALA A 103 11.77 -18.44 -13.87
N VAL A 104 12.05 -17.68 -14.95
CA VAL A 104 11.30 -17.54 -16.24
C VAL A 104 9.77 -17.71 -16.27
N VAL A 105 9.02 -16.66 -16.64
CA VAL A 105 7.91 -16.67 -17.64
C VAL A 105 7.73 -15.24 -18.22
N ALA A 106 7.57 -15.15 -19.55
CA ALA A 106 7.31 -13.95 -20.37
C ALA A 106 5.80 -13.81 -20.75
N PRO A 107 5.31 -12.63 -21.23
CA PRO A 107 3.88 -12.32 -21.52
C PRO A 107 3.50 -12.45 -23.03
N PRO A 108 2.34 -11.93 -23.54
CA PRO A 108 0.96 -12.45 -23.62
C PRO A 108 0.44 -12.63 -25.10
N PRO A 109 -0.87 -12.90 -25.40
CA PRO A 109 -1.70 -11.91 -26.14
C PRO A 109 -3.26 -12.05 -25.87
N PRO A 110 -4.19 -11.46 -26.66
CA PRO A 110 -4.77 -10.11 -26.56
C PRO A 110 -6.32 -10.08 -26.39
N GLU A 111 -6.90 -8.95 -25.96
CA GLU A 111 -8.33 -8.66 -26.23
C GLU A 111 -8.52 -7.20 -26.68
N GLU A 112 -8.95 -7.03 -27.93
CA GLU A 112 -9.66 -5.88 -28.51
C GLU A 112 -10.71 -6.46 -29.51
N PRO A 113 -11.79 -5.78 -29.95
CA PRO A 113 -12.10 -4.34 -29.85
C PRO A 113 -13.54 -4.01 -29.38
N ILE A 114 -13.77 -2.77 -28.93
CA ILE A 114 -15.14 -2.21 -28.79
C ILE A 114 -15.50 -1.50 -30.10
N ALA A 115 -16.53 -2.02 -30.78
CA ALA A 115 -17.06 -1.47 -32.01
C ALA A 115 -17.83 -0.15 -31.79
N ALA A 116 -17.79 0.70 -32.82
CA ALA A 116 -18.44 1.98 -32.94
C ALA A 116 -19.97 1.93 -32.85
N SER A 117 -20.58 3.02 -32.35
CA SER A 117 -21.81 3.55 -32.94
C SER A 117 -21.77 5.08 -32.95
N VAL A 118 -21.70 5.61 -34.17
CA VAL A 118 -21.97 7.00 -34.53
C VAL A 118 -23.45 7.29 -34.30
N GLY A 119 -23.76 8.44 -33.71
CA GLY A 119 -25.05 9.09 -33.78
C GLY A 119 -24.81 10.55 -34.17
N ASP A 120 -25.27 10.90 -35.36
CA ASP A 120 -25.16 12.20 -36.01
C ASP A 120 -26.32 13.14 -35.58
N GLU A 121 -26.22 14.42 -35.97
CA GLU A 121 -27.21 15.52 -35.94
C GLU A 121 -27.02 16.65 -34.88
N ALA A 122 -26.36 17.72 -35.34
CA ALA A 122 -26.78 19.14 -35.48
C ALA A 122 -27.62 19.82 -34.35
N VAL A 123 -27.57 21.13 -34.03
CA VAL A 123 -27.36 22.38 -34.78
C VAL A 123 -27.05 23.51 -33.75
N ALA A 124 -26.43 24.60 -34.24
CA ALA A 124 -26.64 26.01 -33.85
C ALA A 124 -25.76 26.68 -32.77
N ALA A 125 -24.94 27.60 -33.29
CA ALA A 125 -24.26 28.74 -32.69
C ALA A 125 -24.94 29.42 -31.49
N VAL A 126 -24.17 29.60 -30.41
CA VAL A 126 -24.20 30.78 -29.52
C VAL A 126 -22.77 31.01 -29.02
N GLU A 127 -22.19 32.16 -29.35
CA GLU A 127 -21.04 32.73 -28.65
C GLU A 127 -21.28 32.72 -27.14
N ASN A 128 -20.32 32.27 -26.35
CA ASN A 128 -20.04 32.85 -25.03
C ASN A 128 -18.67 32.40 -24.55
N THR A 129 -17.86 33.38 -24.19
CA THR A 129 -16.48 33.29 -23.68
C THR A 129 -16.32 32.18 -22.64
N PRO A 130 -15.32 31.28 -22.75
CA PRO A 130 -15.12 30.25 -21.73
C PRO A 130 -14.74 30.91 -20.40
N ILE A 131 -15.60 30.70 -19.40
CA ILE A 131 -15.47 31.17 -18.01
C ILE A 131 -14.20 30.62 -17.31
N ASN A 132 -13.46 29.70 -17.93
CA ASN A 132 -12.27 29.05 -17.38
C ASN A 132 -11.06 29.11 -18.32
N ALA A 133 -10.61 30.29 -18.71
CA ALA A 133 -9.23 30.42 -19.20
C ALA A 133 -8.28 30.31 -17.99
N VAL A 134 -7.94 29.08 -17.60
CA VAL A 134 -6.85 28.83 -16.65
C VAL A 134 -5.57 29.42 -17.29
N PRO A 135 -4.87 30.36 -16.63
CA PRO A 135 -3.66 30.95 -17.21
C PRO A 135 -2.58 29.88 -17.37
N ALA A 136 -1.95 29.81 -18.55
CA ALA A 136 -0.92 28.84 -18.95
C ALA A 136 0.29 28.73 -17.97
N SER A 137 0.45 29.70 -17.07
CA SER A 137 1.44 29.71 -15.98
C SER A 137 1.13 28.72 -14.84
N LEU A 138 -0.14 28.39 -14.59
CA LEU A 138 -0.55 27.40 -13.58
C LEU A 138 -0.27 25.97 -14.07
N GLU A 139 -0.58 25.67 -15.34
CA GLU A 139 -0.28 24.39 -16.00
C GLU A 139 1.21 24.01 -15.89
N SER A 140 2.11 24.98 -16.13
CA SER A 140 3.56 24.78 -16.04
C SER A 140 4.03 24.44 -14.62
N SER A 141 3.40 25.02 -13.59
CA SER A 141 3.74 24.80 -12.19
C SER A 141 3.22 23.44 -11.70
N GLU A 142 2.03 23.03 -12.16
CA GLU A 142 1.48 21.71 -11.87
C GLU A 142 2.25 20.60 -12.56
N GLN A 143 2.68 20.84 -13.80
CA GLN A 143 3.53 19.94 -14.55
C GLN A 143 4.88 19.74 -13.86
N GLN A 144 5.53 20.81 -13.40
CA GLN A 144 6.76 20.70 -12.61
C GLN A 144 6.57 19.90 -11.30
N ARG A 145 5.46 20.11 -10.59
CA ARG A 145 5.14 19.32 -9.37
C ARG A 145 4.93 17.85 -9.68
N LEU A 146 4.32 17.53 -10.82
CA LEU A 146 4.11 16.16 -11.28
C LEU A 146 5.43 15.49 -11.65
N GLU A 147 6.30 16.19 -12.39
CA GLU A 147 7.62 15.72 -12.78
C GLU A 147 8.54 15.47 -11.57
N ASP A 148 8.51 16.38 -10.59
CA ASP A 148 9.27 16.26 -9.34
C ASP A 148 8.78 15.07 -8.53
N ARG A 149 7.45 14.90 -8.40
CA ARG A 149 6.84 13.78 -7.68
C ARG A 149 7.22 12.42 -8.25
N ARG A 150 7.20 12.28 -9.58
CA ARG A 150 7.64 11.06 -10.27
C ARG A 150 9.12 10.77 -9.98
N LEU A 151 9.98 11.78 -10.02
CA LEU A 151 11.38 11.63 -9.66
C LEU A 151 11.55 11.18 -8.19
N ARG A 152 10.77 11.75 -7.26
CA ARG A 152 10.80 11.35 -5.83
C ARG A 152 10.38 9.90 -5.61
N ILE A 153 9.36 9.42 -6.33
CA ILE A 153 8.96 7.99 -6.29
C ILE A 153 10.13 7.10 -6.66
N LEU A 154 10.83 7.41 -7.76
CA LEU A 154 11.97 6.60 -8.22
C LEU A 154 13.15 6.66 -7.25
N GLN A 155 13.46 7.84 -6.70
CA GLN A 155 14.51 7.99 -5.68
C GLN A 155 14.20 7.19 -4.41
N GLN A 156 12.94 7.13 -4.01
CA GLN A 156 12.52 6.34 -2.87
C GLN A 156 12.66 4.84 -3.13
N LEU A 157 12.34 4.38 -4.33
CA LEU A 157 12.55 2.99 -4.73
C LEU A 157 14.03 2.59 -4.69
N ILE A 158 14.96 3.48 -5.08
CA ILE A 158 16.41 3.20 -4.98
C ILE A 158 16.86 2.99 -3.53
N ARG A 159 16.29 3.74 -2.59
CA ARG A 159 16.63 3.61 -1.17
C ARG A 159 15.94 2.43 -0.50
N ALA A 160 14.90 1.88 -1.13
CA ALA A 160 14.16 0.74 -0.61
C ALA A 160 14.96 -0.56 -0.82
N ASN A 161 14.90 -1.44 0.17
CA ASN A 161 15.60 -2.72 0.10
C ASN A 161 15.02 -3.56 -1.06
N GLY A 162 15.89 -4.00 -1.98
CA GLY A 162 15.46 -4.76 -3.17
C GLY A 162 14.79 -3.93 -4.26
N TYR A 163 14.94 -2.60 -4.25
CA TYR A 163 14.37 -1.69 -5.26
C TYR A 163 12.85 -1.72 -5.38
N MET A 164 12.16 -2.16 -4.35
CA MET A 164 10.71 -2.36 -4.36
C MET A 164 10.06 -1.80 -3.10
N THR A 165 8.86 -1.22 -3.24
CA THR A 165 8.08 -0.75 -2.11
C THR A 165 6.58 -0.71 -2.43
N ASN A 166 5.75 -0.72 -1.40
CA ASN A 166 4.29 -0.65 -1.55
C ASN A 166 3.80 0.81 -1.63
N GLU A 167 2.58 0.99 -2.16
CA GLU A 167 1.97 2.32 -2.33
C GLU A 167 1.87 3.13 -1.04
N TYR A 168 1.68 2.47 0.12
CA TYR A 168 1.59 3.14 1.42
C TYR A 168 2.93 3.80 1.81
N LEU A 169 4.03 3.06 1.71
CA LEU A 169 5.35 3.57 2.01
C LEU A 169 5.77 4.66 1.01
N LEU A 170 5.40 4.53 -0.26
CA LEU A 170 5.60 5.59 -1.26
C LEU A 170 4.87 6.87 -0.88
N GLN A 171 3.58 6.79 -0.54
CA GLN A 171 2.82 7.97 -0.12
C GLN A 171 3.46 8.62 1.13
N GLN A 172 3.84 7.81 2.12
CA GLN A 172 4.48 8.32 3.34
C GLN A 172 5.81 9.02 3.04
N GLY A 173 6.62 8.49 2.11
CA GLY A 173 7.87 9.14 1.71
C GLY A 173 7.64 10.42 0.91
N LEU A 174 6.63 10.44 0.06
CA LEU A 174 6.21 11.65 -0.66
C LEU A 174 5.74 12.74 0.30
N ASP A 175 5.00 12.40 1.36
CA ASP A 175 4.60 13.35 2.39
C ASP A 175 5.81 13.98 3.09
N THR A 176 6.87 13.20 3.38
CA THR A 176 8.10 13.74 3.98
C THR A 176 8.89 14.67 3.06
N THR A 177 8.71 14.53 1.75
CA THR A 177 9.34 15.40 0.73
C THR A 177 8.45 16.57 0.33
N GLY A 178 7.29 16.73 0.99
CA GLY A 178 6.37 17.86 0.79
C GLY A 178 5.28 17.62 -0.25
N HIS A 179 5.16 16.41 -0.81
CA HIS A 179 4.15 16.05 -1.80
C HIS A 179 2.96 15.33 -1.16
N LYS A 180 2.06 16.10 -0.54
CA LYS A 180 0.81 15.57 0.01
C LYS A 180 -0.17 15.22 -1.11
N ILE A 181 -0.34 13.94 -1.38
CA ILE A 181 -1.22 13.43 -2.45
C ILE A 181 -2.15 12.33 -1.96
N SER A 182 -3.28 12.15 -2.62
CA SER A 182 -4.16 10.98 -2.40
C SER A 182 -3.58 9.71 -3.03
N PHE A 183 -4.04 8.54 -2.56
CA PHE A 183 -3.68 7.25 -3.15
C PHE A 183 -4.08 7.15 -4.61
N ASP A 184 -5.25 7.67 -5.00
CA ASP A 184 -5.67 7.60 -6.41
C ASP A 184 -4.75 8.42 -7.32
N ARG A 185 -4.23 9.56 -6.83
CA ARG A 185 -3.24 10.34 -7.57
C ARG A 185 -1.91 9.60 -7.66
N LEU A 186 -1.46 8.98 -6.57
CA LEU A 186 -0.27 8.14 -6.56
C LEU A 186 -0.38 6.97 -7.54
N ARG A 187 -1.52 6.27 -7.56
CA ARG A 187 -1.79 5.17 -8.50
C ARG A 187 -1.76 5.63 -9.95
N THR A 188 -2.31 6.82 -10.23
CA THR A 188 -2.22 7.43 -11.57
C THR A 188 -0.75 7.59 -11.99
N ASP A 189 0.11 8.07 -11.10
CA ASP A 189 1.54 8.23 -11.41
C ASP A 189 2.27 6.89 -11.57
N LEU A 190 1.94 5.90 -10.74
CA LEU A 190 2.53 4.57 -10.80
C LEU A 190 2.13 3.81 -12.07
N ALA A 191 0.87 3.91 -12.48
CA ALA A 191 0.40 3.34 -13.74
C ALA A 191 1.18 3.94 -14.91
N TRP A 192 1.31 5.27 -14.95
CA TRP A 192 2.07 5.95 -15.99
C TRP A 192 3.57 5.56 -15.96
N LEU A 193 4.21 5.50 -14.79
CA LEU A 193 5.61 5.07 -14.68
C LEU A 193 5.81 3.62 -15.14
N SER A 194 4.80 2.77 -14.93
CA SER A 194 4.80 1.39 -15.41
C SER A 194 4.62 1.31 -16.92
N GLU A 195 3.76 2.13 -17.52
CA GLU A 195 3.63 2.25 -18.98
C GLU A 195 4.95 2.64 -19.62
N GLN A 196 5.66 3.59 -19.02
CA GLN A 196 7.01 4.02 -19.46
C GLN A 196 8.11 2.97 -19.18
N GLN A 197 7.78 1.79 -18.67
CA GLN A 197 8.71 0.69 -18.34
C GLN A 197 9.81 1.06 -17.32
N VAL A 198 9.64 2.16 -16.59
CA VAL A 198 10.57 2.69 -15.58
C VAL A 198 10.42 1.93 -14.26
N ILE A 199 9.20 1.47 -13.98
CA ILE A 199 8.87 0.57 -12.88
C ILE A 199 8.07 -0.62 -13.42
N ARG A 200 8.11 -1.72 -12.69
CA ARG A 200 7.15 -2.81 -12.79
C ARG A 200 6.15 -2.66 -11.66
N LEU A 201 4.88 -2.78 -12.01
CA LEU A 201 3.78 -2.65 -11.07
C LEU A 201 3.04 -3.97 -10.94
N GLU A 202 2.83 -4.41 -9.71
CA GLU A 202 1.99 -5.57 -9.38
C GLU A 202 0.71 -5.06 -8.70
N THR A 203 -0.45 -5.33 -9.32
CA THR A 203 -1.74 -4.73 -8.94
C THR A 203 -2.74 -5.76 -8.40
N SER A 204 -2.29 -6.77 -7.65
CA SER A 204 -3.18 -7.84 -7.17
C SER A 204 -4.16 -7.33 -6.09
N ASP A 205 -3.67 -7.13 -4.86
CA ASP A 205 -4.46 -6.56 -3.75
C ASP A 205 -3.95 -5.17 -3.35
N VAL A 206 -2.64 -4.94 -3.53
CA VAL A 206 -1.94 -3.70 -3.21
C VAL A 206 -0.89 -3.46 -4.26
N TRP A 207 -0.75 -2.19 -4.61
CA TRP A 207 0.17 -1.77 -5.63
C TRP A 207 1.58 -1.81 -5.06
N VAL A 208 2.39 -2.73 -5.60
CA VAL A 208 3.81 -2.84 -5.31
C VAL A 208 4.57 -2.36 -6.54
N ALA A 209 5.36 -1.31 -6.36
CA ALA A 209 6.24 -0.78 -7.39
C ALA A 209 7.63 -1.37 -7.21
N THR A 210 8.19 -1.89 -8.29
CA THR A 210 9.57 -2.38 -8.36
C THR A 210 10.31 -1.60 -9.43
N LEU A 211 11.46 -1.02 -9.11
CA LEU A 211 12.26 -0.28 -10.07
C LEU A 211 12.83 -1.25 -11.13
N THR A 212 12.72 -0.88 -12.41
CA THR A 212 13.38 -1.64 -13.48
C THR A 212 14.81 -1.15 -13.70
N ARG A 213 15.60 -1.89 -14.48
CA ARG A 213 16.91 -1.43 -14.96
C ARG A 213 16.81 -0.09 -15.70
N HIS A 214 15.77 0.09 -16.51
CA HIS A 214 15.51 1.33 -17.24
C HIS A 214 15.26 2.49 -16.27
N GLY A 215 14.47 2.26 -15.22
CA GLY A 215 14.26 3.26 -14.18
C GLY A 215 15.50 3.63 -13.38
N LEU A 216 16.39 2.67 -13.14
CA LEU A 216 17.67 2.96 -12.51
C LEU A 216 18.53 3.90 -13.38
N GLU A 217 18.61 3.65 -14.68
CA GLU A 217 19.34 4.52 -15.62
C GLU A 217 18.76 5.93 -15.70
N VAL A 218 17.43 6.07 -15.55
CA VAL A 218 16.74 7.37 -15.49
C VAL A 218 17.14 8.14 -14.25
N VAL A 219 17.17 7.51 -13.08
CA VAL A 219 17.51 8.21 -11.83
C VAL A 219 19.01 8.50 -11.73
N GLU A 220 19.86 7.64 -12.29
CA GLU A 220 21.30 7.91 -12.42
C GLU A 220 21.62 8.99 -13.46
N GLY A 221 20.61 9.51 -14.18
CA GLY A 221 20.76 10.56 -15.18
C GLY A 221 21.41 10.10 -16.49
N ARG A 222 21.56 8.78 -16.68
CA ARG A 222 22.10 8.18 -17.92
C ARG A 222 21.07 8.19 -19.04
N LEU A 223 19.80 8.11 -18.68
CA LEU A 223 18.67 8.14 -19.60
C LEU A 223 17.65 9.21 -19.16
N TRP A 224 16.93 9.80 -20.11
CA TRP A 224 15.89 10.78 -19.81
C TRP A 224 14.53 10.33 -20.37
N VAL A 225 13.50 10.42 -19.54
CA VAL A 225 12.10 10.13 -19.90
C VAL A 225 11.31 11.44 -19.81
N PRO A 226 10.54 11.82 -20.85
CA PRO A 226 9.68 13.00 -20.83
C PRO A 226 8.69 12.95 -19.66
N ALA A 227 8.39 14.09 -19.03
CA ALA A 227 7.53 14.18 -17.84
C ALA A 227 8.06 13.48 -16.57
N ILE A 228 9.37 13.27 -16.49
CA ILE A 228 10.12 13.03 -15.25
C ILE A 228 11.19 14.11 -15.12
N ARG A 229 11.27 14.75 -13.94
CA ARG A 229 12.26 15.79 -13.69
C ARG A 229 13.67 15.19 -13.83
N ARG A 230 14.58 15.92 -14.50
CA ARG A 230 15.96 15.47 -14.67
C ARG A 230 16.65 15.40 -13.30
N PRO A 231 17.25 14.27 -12.90
CA PRO A 231 18.00 14.19 -11.66
C PRO A 231 19.20 15.13 -11.75
N GLU A 232 19.42 15.93 -10.70
CA GLU A 232 20.66 16.69 -10.59
C GLU A 232 21.81 15.71 -10.32
N PRO A 233 22.97 15.87 -10.99
CA PRO A 233 24.11 15.01 -10.75
C PRO A 233 24.47 15.09 -9.26
N ALA A 234 24.56 13.92 -8.61
CA ALA A 234 25.02 13.86 -7.23
C ALA A 234 26.43 14.46 -7.17
N ALA A 235 26.58 15.55 -6.42
CA ALA A 235 27.86 16.17 -6.11
C ALA A 235 28.74 15.26 -5.24
#